data_AF-A0A7R9MJL4-F1
#
_entry.id   AF-A0A7R9MJL4-F1
#
_cell.length_a   1.000
_cell.length_b   1.000
_cell.length_c   1.000
_cell.angle_alpha   90.00
_cell.angle_beta   90.00
_cell.angle_gamma   90.00
#
_symmetry.space_group_name_H-M   'P 1'
#
loop_
_entity.id
_entity.type
_entity.pdbx_description
1 polymer ?
#
loop_
_entity_poly.entity_id
_entity_poly.type
_entity_poly.pdbx_seq_one_letter_code
_entity_poly.pdbx_strand_id
1 'polypeptide(L)'
;MGYDRASYCNDCIQEWLKTNNTCPNDRAQLRDTDLIQQSRAFVNLLDNLRLNCDFNGKGCDTTVRLSDLGQHVKYCPYNPCNKCPDCEQPVDKHHNCVHNLRQQVLNLTVEVNRLRASKSAIHVTPVMAPSGNSALRINSCELPVDIQEVVIKIAKRLEQECTSQRELAVQLKQELDKNYGTDWTCMIREPGRAAIAFYCERNSFINFDLGPNNWIVFKNKEWK
;
A
#
# COMPACT_ATOMS: atom_id res chain seq x y z
N MET A 1 53.08 11.53 -35.47
CA MET A 1 51.85 12.35 -35.55
C MET A 1 50.88 11.76 -34.54
N GLY A 2 50.66 12.45 -33.43
CA GLY A 2 49.76 11.98 -32.37
C GLY A 2 48.33 12.21 -32.81
N TYR A 3 47.52 11.16 -32.89
CA TYR A 3 46.08 11.30 -32.99
C TYR A 3 45.57 11.67 -31.59
N ASP A 4 45.02 12.86 -31.45
CA ASP A 4 44.36 13.27 -30.22
C ASP A 4 43.12 12.40 -30.01
N ARG A 5 43.13 11.59 -28.95
CA ARG A 5 41.99 10.74 -28.62
C ARG A 5 40.86 11.59 -28.06
N ALA A 6 39.80 11.73 -28.83
CA ALA A 6 38.57 12.36 -28.40
C ALA A 6 37.69 11.36 -27.63
N SER A 7 37.07 11.81 -26.52
CA SER A 7 36.13 11.01 -25.75
C SER A 7 34.73 11.62 -25.88
N TYR A 8 33.74 10.77 -26.12
CA TYR A 8 32.33 11.16 -26.22
C TYR A 8 31.50 10.18 -25.39
N CYS A 9 30.33 10.63 -24.89
CA CYS A 9 29.35 9.67 -24.40
C CYS A 9 28.78 8.87 -25.58
N ASN A 10 28.25 7.68 -25.29
CA ASN A 10 27.71 6.79 -26.31
C ASN A 10 26.63 7.49 -27.16
N ASP A 11 25.70 8.21 -26.53
CA ASP A 11 24.58 8.81 -27.25
C ASP A 11 25.05 9.88 -28.24
N CYS A 12 25.99 10.75 -27.83
CA CYS A 12 26.52 11.79 -28.70
C CYS A 12 27.28 11.21 -29.91
N ILE A 13 28.13 10.19 -29.72
CA ILE A 13 28.87 9.62 -30.84
C ILE A 13 27.95 8.82 -31.77
N GLN A 14 26.99 8.08 -31.23
CA GLN A 14 26.03 7.33 -32.04
C GLN A 14 25.13 8.27 -32.84
N GLU A 15 24.69 9.39 -32.28
CA GLU A 15 23.90 10.40 -33.00
C GLU A 15 24.67 10.97 -34.20
N TRP A 16 25.94 11.31 -34.00
CA TRP A 16 26.80 11.81 -35.08
C TRP A 16 26.98 10.78 -36.20
N LEU A 17 27.18 9.51 -35.84
CA LEU A 17 27.42 8.42 -36.79
C LEU A 17 26.21 8.07 -37.66
N LYS A 18 25.00 8.52 -37.30
CA LYS A 18 23.80 8.35 -38.14
C LYS A 18 23.91 9.09 -39.48
N THR A 19 24.63 10.21 -39.51
CA THR A 19 24.70 11.12 -40.67
C THR A 19 26.10 11.32 -41.20
N ASN A 20 27.13 10.92 -40.44
CA ASN A 20 28.53 11.11 -40.79
C ASN A 20 29.31 9.82 -40.53
N ASN A 21 30.34 9.54 -41.33
CA ASN A 21 31.29 8.46 -41.08
C ASN A 21 32.70 8.99 -40.73
N THR A 22 32.74 10.17 -40.14
CA THR A 22 33.97 10.89 -39.80
C THR A 22 34.05 11.22 -38.33
N CYS A 23 35.25 11.46 -37.81
CA CYS A 23 35.45 11.91 -36.43
C CYS A 23 34.90 13.34 -36.25
N PRO A 24 34.14 13.62 -35.17
CA PRO A 24 33.58 14.96 -34.94
C PRO A 24 34.64 16.07 -34.79
N ASN A 25 35.84 15.73 -34.34
CA ASN A 25 36.91 16.72 -34.07
C ASN A 25 37.72 17.07 -35.31
N ASP A 26 38.23 16.07 -36.03
CA ASP A 26 39.20 16.26 -37.13
C ASP A 26 38.63 15.86 -38.50
N ARG A 27 37.40 15.35 -38.54
CA ARG A 27 36.70 14.86 -39.75
C ARG A 27 37.43 13.73 -40.48
N ALA A 28 38.36 13.04 -39.83
CA ALA A 28 39.01 11.86 -40.38
C ALA A 28 38.00 10.71 -40.54
N GLN A 29 38.16 9.86 -41.56
CA GLN A 29 37.30 8.68 -41.76
C GLN A 29 37.41 7.72 -40.58
N LEU A 30 36.27 7.28 -40.04
CA LEU A 30 36.19 6.29 -38.98
C LEU A 30 35.95 4.90 -39.58
N ARG A 31 36.73 3.91 -39.13
CA ARG A 31 36.49 2.47 -39.34
C ARG A 31 35.83 1.89 -38.10
N ASP A 32 35.14 0.76 -38.24
CA ASP A 32 34.43 0.09 -37.14
C ASP A 32 35.33 -0.21 -35.92
N THR A 33 36.64 -0.40 -36.14
CA THR A 33 37.63 -0.66 -35.08
C THR A 33 38.16 0.59 -34.37
N ASP A 34 37.82 1.79 -34.86
CA ASP A 34 38.35 3.05 -34.35
C ASP A 34 37.55 3.56 -33.12
N LEU A 35 36.37 3.00 -32.86
CA LEU A 35 35.59 3.21 -31.64
C LEU A 35 36.03 2.25 -30.55
N ILE A 36 36.92 2.72 -29.68
CA ILE A 36 37.38 1.95 -28.52
C ILE A 36 36.60 2.35 -27.27
N GLN A 37 36.29 1.36 -26.42
CA GLN A 37 35.79 1.65 -25.09
C GLN A 37 36.87 2.35 -24.25
N GLN A 38 36.45 3.34 -23.48
CA GLN A 38 37.33 4.02 -22.54
C GLN A 38 37.79 3.06 -21.43
N SER A 39 38.96 3.33 -20.88
CA SER A 39 39.50 2.50 -19.79
C SER A 39 38.56 2.54 -18.58
N ARG A 40 38.43 1.40 -17.87
CA ARG A 40 37.63 1.33 -16.63
C ARG A 40 38.06 2.35 -15.59
N ALA A 41 39.36 2.64 -15.50
CA ALA A 41 39.89 3.65 -14.60
C ALA A 41 39.34 5.06 -14.90
N PHE A 42 39.25 5.41 -16.19
CA PHE A 42 38.68 6.69 -16.63
C PHE A 42 37.17 6.77 -16.34
N VAL A 43 36.42 5.70 -16.64
CA VAL A 43 34.98 5.63 -16.33
C VAL A 43 34.73 5.74 -14.82
N ASN A 44 35.48 4.98 -14.01
CA ASN A 44 35.36 5.03 -12.56
C ASN A 44 35.69 6.42 -12.00
N LEU A 45 36.65 7.15 -12.61
CA LEU A 45 36.95 8.51 -12.20
C LEU A 45 35.74 9.43 -12.42
N LEU A 46 35.10 9.34 -13.58
CA LEU A 46 33.89 10.10 -13.90
C LEU A 46 32.74 9.73 -12.95
N ASP A 47 32.52 8.44 -12.71
CA ASP A 47 31.44 7.96 -11.83
C ASP A 47 31.59 8.47 -10.39
N ASN A 48 32.82 8.63 -9.91
CA ASN A 48 33.10 9.11 -8.56
C ASN A 48 33.10 10.64 -8.42
N LEU A 49 32.91 11.39 -9.51
CA LEU A 49 32.75 12.84 -9.44
C LEU A 49 31.55 13.17 -8.56
N ARG A 50 31.78 14.03 -7.57
CA ARG A 50 30.75 14.49 -6.64
C ARG A 50 30.20 15.82 -7.12
N LEU A 51 28.89 15.86 -7.34
CA LEU A 51 28.17 17.01 -7.87
C LEU A 51 27.04 17.38 -6.92
N ASN A 52 26.74 18.66 -6.82
CA ASN A 52 25.52 19.10 -6.17
C ASN A 52 24.32 18.69 -7.01
N CYS A 53 23.22 18.34 -6.34
CA CYS A 53 21.96 18.08 -6.99
C CYS A 53 21.54 19.24 -7.92
N ASP A 54 20.94 18.92 -9.07
CA ASP A 54 20.38 19.88 -10.03
C ASP A 54 19.38 20.86 -9.37
N PHE A 55 18.78 20.47 -8.24
CA PHE A 55 17.83 21.27 -7.46
C PHE A 55 18.48 21.99 -6.27
N ASN A 56 19.80 22.17 -6.25
CA ASN A 56 20.48 22.91 -5.19
C ASN A 56 19.95 24.35 -5.04
N GLY A 57 19.68 25.04 -6.14
CA GLY A 57 19.03 26.35 -6.12
C GLY A 57 17.60 26.37 -5.56
N LYS A 58 16.97 25.19 -5.38
CA LYS A 58 15.65 25.03 -4.76
C LYS A 58 15.72 24.55 -3.30
N GLY A 59 16.93 24.36 -2.76
CA GLY A 59 17.17 23.95 -1.37
C GLY A 59 17.69 22.52 -1.21
N CYS A 60 18.03 21.81 -2.29
CA CYS A 60 18.66 20.49 -2.16
C CYS A 60 20.18 20.60 -1.97
N ASP A 61 20.66 20.50 -0.73
CA ASP A 61 22.10 20.57 -0.42
C ASP A 61 22.83 19.22 -0.55
N THR A 62 22.20 18.21 -1.17
CA THR A 62 22.79 16.89 -1.32
C THR A 62 23.84 16.89 -2.43
N THR A 63 25.06 16.48 -2.07
CA THR A 63 26.12 16.16 -3.03
C THR A 63 26.15 14.65 -3.27
N VAL A 64 25.96 14.22 -4.52
CA VAL A 64 25.92 12.81 -4.93
C VAL A 64 26.97 12.50 -5.99
N ARG A 65 27.27 11.22 -6.20
CA ARG A 65 28.13 10.78 -7.31
C ARG A 65 27.42 10.98 -8.63
N LEU A 66 28.18 11.20 -9.71
CA LEU A 66 27.62 11.28 -11.05
C LEU A 66 26.79 10.03 -11.39
N SER A 67 27.26 8.84 -10.98
CA SER A 67 26.53 7.57 -11.15
C SER A 67 25.15 7.55 -10.47
N ASP A 68 25.02 8.26 -9.35
CA ASP A 68 23.83 8.20 -8.48
C ASP A 68 22.89 9.40 -8.71
N LEU A 69 23.34 10.41 -9.46
CA LEU A 69 22.64 11.67 -9.66
C LEU A 69 21.25 11.47 -10.29
N GLY A 70 21.14 10.61 -11.31
CA GLY A 70 19.86 10.33 -11.96
C GLY A 70 18.83 9.70 -11.01
N GLN A 71 19.26 8.76 -10.17
CA GLN A 71 18.39 8.16 -9.16
C GLN A 71 18.00 9.19 -8.08
N HIS A 72 18.95 10.00 -7.62
CA HIS A 72 18.68 11.06 -6.67
C HIS A 72 17.64 12.05 -7.22
N VAL A 73 17.84 12.59 -8.43
CA VAL A 73 16.92 13.54 -9.09
C VAL A 73 15.51 12.97 -9.17
N LYS A 74 15.37 11.68 -9.51
CA LYS A 74 14.07 10.98 -9.57
C LYS A 74 13.32 10.93 -8.24
N TYR A 75 14.02 10.97 -7.11
CA TYR A 75 13.41 10.92 -5.77
C TYR A 75 13.71 12.16 -4.93
N CYS A 76 14.29 13.19 -5.54
CA CYS A 76 14.67 14.41 -4.84
C CYS A 76 13.41 15.13 -4.33
N PRO A 77 13.31 15.46 -3.04
CA PRO A 77 12.17 16.19 -2.48
C PRO A 77 11.94 17.57 -3.11
N TYR A 78 12.99 18.13 -3.75
CA TYR A 78 12.97 19.44 -4.38
C TYR A 78 12.77 19.40 -5.90
N ASN A 79 12.62 18.20 -6.47
CA ASN A 79 12.28 18.04 -7.88
C ASN A 79 10.78 18.32 -8.07
N PRO A 80 10.37 19.41 -8.76
CA PRO A 80 8.96 19.76 -8.93
C PRO A 80 8.19 18.77 -9.81
N CYS A 81 8.89 17.93 -10.58
CA CYS A 81 8.28 16.88 -11.39
C CYS A 81 7.96 15.63 -10.57
N ASN A 82 8.48 15.51 -9.34
CA ASN A 82 8.16 14.40 -8.48
C ASN A 82 6.74 14.56 -7.94
N LYS A 83 5.96 13.50 -8.13
CA LYS A 83 4.63 13.36 -7.57
C LYS A 83 4.72 12.49 -6.33
N CYS A 84 3.89 12.79 -5.34
CA CYS A 84 3.76 11.91 -4.18
C CYS A 84 3.28 10.53 -4.67
N PRO A 85 3.94 9.42 -4.31
CA PRO A 85 3.51 8.08 -4.68
C PRO A 85 2.09 7.76 -4.19
N ASP A 86 1.68 8.34 -3.06
CA ASP A 86 0.42 8.00 -2.39
C ASP A 86 -0.77 8.88 -2.80
N CYS A 87 -0.53 10.07 -3.36
CA CYS A 87 -1.63 10.99 -3.71
C CYS A 87 -1.47 11.71 -5.06
N GLU A 88 -0.43 11.38 -5.83
CA GLU A 88 -0.14 11.88 -7.20
C GLU A 88 -0.04 13.41 -7.36
N GLN A 89 -0.01 14.17 -6.27
CA GLN A 89 0.14 15.62 -6.27
C GLN A 89 1.63 16.01 -6.32
N PRO A 90 1.98 17.20 -6.86
CA PRO A 90 3.34 17.72 -6.81
C PRO A 90 3.85 17.77 -5.37
N VAL A 91 5.02 17.20 -5.12
CA VAL A 91 5.67 17.25 -3.80
C VAL A 91 6.37 18.61 -3.69
N ASP A 92 5.77 19.55 -2.96
CA ASP A 92 6.51 20.71 -2.46
C ASP A 92 7.14 20.39 -1.10
N LYS A 93 7.97 21.30 -0.58
CA LYS A 93 8.62 21.15 0.73
C LYS A 93 7.64 21.04 1.92
N HIS A 94 6.35 21.31 1.71
CA HIS A 94 5.30 21.25 2.73
C HIS A 94 4.32 20.10 2.49
N HIS A 95 4.56 19.26 1.48
CA HIS A 95 3.67 18.17 1.12
C HIS A 95 3.79 17.04 2.13
N ASN A 96 2.99 17.13 3.20
CA ASN A 96 2.84 16.10 4.21
C ASN A 96 1.44 15.49 4.07
N CYS A 97 1.26 14.69 3.02
CA CYS A 97 0.01 14.00 2.72
C CYS A 97 -0.49 13.17 3.90
N VAL A 98 0.42 12.53 4.66
CA VAL A 98 0.07 11.82 5.90
C VAL A 98 -0.52 12.77 6.96
N HIS A 99 0.04 13.96 7.15
CA HIS A 99 -0.54 14.97 8.05
C HIS A 99 -1.90 15.46 7.54
N ASN A 100 -2.03 15.77 6.26
CA ASN A 100 -3.29 16.24 5.68
C ASN A 100 -4.40 15.18 5.82
N LEU A 101 -4.09 13.91 5.51
CA LEU A 101 -4.99 12.77 5.70
C LEU A 101 -5.38 12.59 7.18
N ARG A 102 -4.43 12.70 8.12
CA ARG A 102 -4.73 12.65 9.56
C ARG A 102 -5.69 13.75 9.98
N GLN A 103 -5.50 14.99 9.51
CA GLN A 103 -6.40 16.10 9.80
C GLN A 103 -7.80 15.86 9.21
N GLN A 104 -7.89 15.36 7.98
CA GLN A 104 -9.16 15.00 7.36
C GLN A 104 -9.88 13.88 8.14
N VAL A 105 -9.18 12.83 8.56
CA VAL A 105 -9.74 11.74 9.37
C VAL A 105 -10.24 12.25 10.72
N LEU A 106 -9.50 13.13 11.39
CA LEU A 106 -9.94 13.76 12.63
C LEU A 106 -11.22 14.58 12.41
N ASN A 107 -11.26 15.41 11.36
CA ASN A 107 -12.44 16.20 11.02
C ASN A 107 -13.65 15.32 10.69
N LEU A 108 -13.46 14.25 9.92
CA LEU A 108 -14.51 13.28 9.60
C LEU A 108 -15.00 12.55 10.86
N THR A 109 -14.10 12.21 11.79
CA THR A 109 -14.46 11.57 13.07
C THR A 109 -15.35 12.48 13.91
N VAL A 110 -15.01 13.77 13.99
CA VAL A 110 -15.83 14.77 14.69
C VAL A 110 -17.21 14.89 14.04
N GLU A 111 -17.27 14.96 12.70
CA GLU A 111 -18.52 15.12 11.98
C GLU A 111 -19.42 13.88 12.09
N VAL A 112 -18.84 12.67 11.97
CA VAL A 112 -19.56 11.41 12.20
C VAL A 112 -20.15 11.36 13.62
N ASN A 113 -19.40 11.80 14.64
CA ASN A 113 -19.89 11.84 16.01
C ASN A 113 -21.01 12.87 16.19
N ARG A 114 -20.95 14.03 15.54
CA ARG A 114 -22.05 15.01 15.52
C ARG A 114 -23.30 14.45 14.86
N LEU A 115 -23.16 13.78 13.71
CA LEU A 115 -24.27 13.17 12.98
C LEU A 115 -24.88 12.00 13.76
N ARG A 116 -24.08 11.23 14.51
CA ARG A 116 -24.57 10.21 15.44
C ARG A 116 -25.36 10.86 16.58
N ALA A 117 -24.85 11.95 17.17
CA ALA A 117 -25.50 12.68 18.24
C ALA A 117 -26.82 13.36 17.80
N SER A 118 -26.88 13.89 16.57
CA SER A 118 -28.11 14.47 16.01
C SER A 118 -29.15 13.42 15.62
N LYS A 119 -28.72 12.23 15.16
CA LYS A 119 -29.62 11.09 14.94
C LYS A 119 -30.23 10.53 16.22
N SER A 120 -29.54 10.63 17.36
CA SER A 120 -30.08 10.24 18.67
C SER A 120 -31.18 11.18 19.21
N ALA A 121 -31.54 12.26 18.51
CA ALA A 121 -32.69 13.10 18.83
C ALA A 121 -34.01 12.62 18.18
N ILE A 122 -33.98 11.59 17.32
CA ILE A 122 -35.18 10.93 16.79
C ILE A 122 -35.36 9.61 17.54
N HIS A 123 -36.17 9.71 18.58
CA HIS A 123 -36.80 8.68 19.40
C HIS A 123 -36.88 7.27 18.79
N VAL A 124 -36.16 6.32 19.40
CA VAL A 124 -36.68 4.97 19.61
C VAL A 124 -36.80 4.81 21.12
N THR A 125 -38.05 4.69 21.59
CA THR A 125 -38.36 4.31 22.97
C THR A 125 -37.57 3.06 23.37
N PRO A 126 -37.10 2.95 24.63
CA PRO A 126 -36.59 1.70 25.14
C PRO A 126 -37.78 0.72 25.24
N VAL A 127 -37.93 -0.14 24.24
CA VAL A 127 -38.86 -1.27 24.32
C VAL A 127 -38.29 -2.23 25.36
N MET A 128 -39.13 -2.52 26.35
CA MET A 128 -38.89 -3.41 27.47
C MET A 128 -38.22 -4.71 27.00
N ALA A 129 -37.12 -5.05 27.65
CA ALA A 129 -36.41 -6.29 27.47
C ALA A 129 -37.32 -7.49 27.77
N PRO A 130 -37.33 -8.54 26.94
CA PRO A 130 -37.53 -9.88 27.42
C PRO A 130 -36.19 -10.40 27.97
N SER A 131 -36.25 -10.78 29.24
CA SER A 131 -35.33 -11.66 29.94
C SER A 131 -34.70 -12.74 29.07
N GLY A 132 -33.37 -12.72 28.96
CA GLY A 132 -32.56 -13.71 28.25
C GLY A 132 -31.14 -13.19 28.06
N ASN A 133 -30.40 -13.03 29.16
CA ASN A 133 -29.04 -12.51 29.16
C ASN A 133 -28.13 -13.43 28.33
N SER A 134 -27.72 -12.99 27.15
CA SER A 134 -26.71 -13.61 26.30
C SER A 134 -25.79 -12.50 25.78
N ALA A 135 -24.90 -12.05 26.65
CA ALA A 135 -24.02 -10.91 26.35
C ALA A 135 -23.03 -11.27 25.23
N LEU A 136 -23.04 -10.48 24.15
CA LEU A 136 -22.03 -10.53 23.10
C LEU A 136 -20.65 -10.22 23.70
N ARG A 137 -19.65 -11.08 23.50
CA ARG A 137 -18.26 -10.85 23.92
C ARG A 137 -17.28 -11.09 22.77
N ILE A 138 -16.44 -10.11 22.44
CA ILE A 138 -15.38 -10.30 21.44
C ILE A 138 -14.13 -10.81 22.15
N ASN A 139 -13.62 -11.97 21.73
CA ASN A 139 -12.45 -12.62 22.33
C ASN A 139 -11.16 -12.21 21.63
N SER A 140 -11.17 -12.18 20.30
CA SER A 140 -10.05 -11.75 19.46
C SER A 140 -10.60 -11.25 18.14
N CYS A 141 -10.08 -10.15 17.61
CA CYS A 141 -10.53 -9.58 16.36
C CYS A 141 -9.39 -8.86 15.66
N GLU A 142 -9.19 -9.19 14.39
CA GLU A 142 -8.31 -8.47 13.46
C GLU A 142 -9.11 -7.85 12.30
N LEU A 143 -10.42 -8.08 12.23
CA LEU A 143 -11.28 -7.47 11.22
C LEU A 143 -11.35 -5.94 11.38
N PRO A 144 -11.43 -5.20 10.26
CA PRO A 144 -11.90 -3.82 10.26
C PRO A 144 -13.25 -3.65 10.96
N VAL A 145 -13.45 -2.52 11.66
CA VAL A 145 -14.63 -2.25 12.51
C VAL A 145 -15.94 -2.35 11.74
N ASP A 146 -15.96 -1.90 10.49
CA ASP A 146 -17.09 -1.96 9.57
C ASP A 146 -17.50 -3.40 9.24
N ILE A 147 -16.53 -4.28 8.97
CA ILE A 147 -16.81 -5.71 8.69
C ILE A 147 -17.21 -6.44 9.98
N GLN A 148 -16.55 -6.12 11.10
CA GLN A 148 -16.88 -6.67 12.42
C GLN A 148 -18.35 -6.43 12.78
N GLU A 149 -18.84 -5.18 12.65
CA GLU A 149 -20.24 -4.85 12.95
C GLU A 149 -21.22 -5.63 12.08
N VAL A 150 -20.88 -5.83 10.79
CA VAL A 150 -21.71 -6.59 9.85
C VAL A 150 -21.75 -8.08 10.22
N VAL A 151 -20.61 -8.70 10.49
CA VAL A 151 -20.53 -10.13 10.90
C VAL A 151 -21.39 -10.37 12.15
N ILE A 152 -21.24 -9.53 13.17
CA ILE A 152 -21.98 -9.65 14.43
C ILE A 152 -23.48 -9.44 14.18
N LYS A 153 -23.86 -8.49 13.32
CA LYS A 153 -25.26 -8.23 12.98
C LYS A 153 -25.90 -9.42 12.26
N ILE A 154 -25.20 -10.03 11.31
CA ILE A 154 -25.69 -11.21 10.58
C ILE A 154 -25.81 -12.39 11.56
N ALA A 155 -24.79 -12.67 12.38
CA ALA A 155 -24.82 -13.75 13.35
C ALA A 155 -26.01 -13.62 14.33
N LYS A 156 -26.28 -12.41 14.82
CA LYS A 156 -27.45 -12.11 15.67
C LYS A 156 -28.77 -12.43 14.99
N ARG A 157 -28.91 -12.12 13.70
CA ARG A 157 -30.11 -12.45 12.92
C ARG A 157 -30.23 -13.97 12.74
N LEU A 158 -29.14 -14.63 12.35
CA LEU A 158 -29.13 -16.07 12.08
C LEU A 158 -29.48 -16.89 13.33
N GLU A 159 -29.00 -16.50 14.52
CA GLU A 159 -29.36 -17.19 15.78
C GLU A 159 -30.84 -17.07 16.16
N GLN A 160 -31.56 -16.09 15.60
CA GLN A 160 -33.02 -15.97 15.78
C GLN A 160 -33.79 -16.88 14.82
N GLU A 161 -33.20 -17.24 13.68
CA GLU A 161 -33.84 -17.99 12.61
C GLU A 161 -33.56 -19.50 12.69
N CYS A 162 -32.38 -19.89 13.20
CA CYS A 162 -31.95 -21.28 13.24
C CYS A 162 -31.11 -21.61 14.48
N THR A 163 -31.27 -22.84 14.98
CA THR A 163 -30.49 -23.38 16.12
C THR A 163 -29.41 -24.38 15.70
N SER A 164 -29.40 -24.80 14.44
CA SER A 164 -28.40 -25.74 13.91
C SER A 164 -27.07 -25.03 13.68
N GLN A 165 -26.05 -25.36 14.47
CA GLN A 165 -24.72 -24.76 14.36
C GLN A 165 -24.09 -24.91 12.97
N ARG A 166 -24.34 -26.05 12.31
CA ARG A 166 -23.87 -26.28 10.93
C ARG A 166 -24.55 -25.34 9.95
N GLU A 167 -25.86 -25.15 10.08
CA GLU A 167 -26.63 -24.29 9.19
C GLU A 167 -26.26 -22.81 9.40
N LEU A 168 -26.14 -22.40 10.66
CA LEU A 168 -25.65 -21.08 11.07
C LEU A 168 -24.30 -20.74 10.41
N ALA A 169 -23.34 -21.65 10.48
CA ALA A 169 -22.03 -21.50 9.87
C ALA A 169 -22.10 -21.37 8.33
N VAL A 170 -22.92 -22.20 7.68
CA VAL A 170 -23.09 -22.18 6.21
C VAL A 170 -23.73 -20.87 5.75
N GLN A 171 -24.78 -20.40 6.41
CA GLN A 171 -25.47 -19.17 6.02
C GLN A 171 -24.60 -17.93 6.25
N LEU A 172 -23.88 -17.86 7.37
CA LEU A 172 -22.95 -16.76 7.60
C LEU A 172 -21.85 -16.74 6.53
N LYS A 173 -21.30 -17.92 6.18
CA LYS A 173 -20.32 -18.04 5.11
C LYS A 173 -20.87 -17.54 3.78
N GLN A 174 -22.07 -17.97 3.38
CA GLN A 174 -22.69 -17.56 2.11
C GLN A 174 -22.89 -16.05 2.02
N GLU A 175 -23.35 -15.41 3.10
CA GLU A 175 -23.50 -13.95 3.16
C GLU A 175 -22.16 -13.23 3.06
N LEU A 176 -21.11 -13.75 3.71
CA LEU A 176 -19.77 -13.15 3.64
C LEU A 176 -19.13 -13.34 2.27
N ASP A 177 -19.20 -14.54 1.68
CA ASP A 177 -18.67 -14.81 0.35
C ASP A 177 -19.31 -13.89 -0.71
N LYS A 178 -20.63 -13.68 -0.59
CA LYS A 178 -21.41 -12.84 -1.52
C LYS A 178 -21.04 -11.36 -1.43
N ASN A 179 -20.77 -10.84 -0.24
CA ASN A 179 -20.56 -9.40 -0.01
C ASN A 179 -19.09 -8.99 0.10
N TYR A 180 -18.18 -9.91 0.46
CA TYR A 180 -16.78 -9.63 0.83
C TYR A 180 -15.76 -10.55 0.11
N GLY A 181 -16.18 -11.20 -0.97
CA GLY A 181 -15.35 -12.11 -1.77
C GLY A 181 -15.25 -13.52 -1.16
N THR A 182 -14.82 -14.50 -1.96
CA THR A 182 -14.87 -15.93 -1.64
C THR A 182 -13.91 -16.36 -0.53
N ASP A 183 -14.03 -17.63 -0.12
CA ASP A 183 -13.11 -18.34 0.78
C ASP A 183 -13.18 -17.95 2.26
N TRP A 184 -14.34 -17.45 2.70
CA TRP A 184 -14.63 -17.37 4.13
C TRP A 184 -14.85 -18.75 4.73
N THR A 185 -14.41 -18.91 5.97
CA THR A 185 -14.67 -20.06 6.84
C THR A 185 -15.34 -19.54 8.10
N CYS A 186 -16.55 -20.05 8.35
CA CYS A 186 -17.33 -19.74 9.55
C CYS A 186 -17.55 -21.04 10.31
N MET A 187 -17.37 -21.02 11.61
CA MET A 187 -17.62 -22.18 12.46
C MET A 187 -17.99 -21.75 13.87
N ILE A 188 -18.72 -22.62 14.56
CA ILE A 188 -19.02 -22.49 15.98
C ILE A 188 -18.16 -23.53 16.72
N ARG A 189 -17.41 -23.10 17.72
CA ARG A 189 -16.53 -23.96 18.51
C ARG A 189 -17.38 -24.91 19.35
N GLU A 190 -17.07 -26.21 19.24
CA GLU A 190 -17.61 -27.22 20.13
C GLU A 190 -16.94 -27.17 21.51
N PRO A 191 -17.71 -27.26 22.62
CA PRO A 191 -17.15 -27.35 23.95
C PRO A 191 -16.17 -28.53 24.08
N GLY A 192 -15.00 -28.29 24.67
CA GLY A 192 -14.01 -29.34 24.92
C GLY A 192 -13.10 -29.71 23.75
N ARG A 193 -13.29 -29.14 22.55
CA ARG A 193 -12.28 -29.27 21.48
C ARG A 193 -11.05 -28.42 21.75
N ALA A 194 -9.88 -28.99 21.47
CA ALA A 194 -8.59 -28.31 21.55
C ALA A 194 -8.51 -27.06 20.65
N ALA A 195 -7.46 -26.26 20.85
CA ALA A 195 -7.20 -25.08 20.02
C ALA A 195 -7.13 -25.44 18.52
N ILE A 196 -7.76 -24.62 17.69
CA ILE A 196 -7.77 -24.79 16.24
C ILE A 196 -6.65 -23.91 15.70
N ALA A 197 -5.64 -24.52 15.08
CA ALA A 197 -4.65 -23.80 14.29
C ALA A 197 -5.21 -23.61 12.88
N PHE A 198 -5.24 -22.37 12.40
CA PHE A 198 -5.68 -22.02 11.05
C PHE A 198 -4.75 -20.95 10.47
N TYR A 199 -4.64 -20.93 9.15
CA TYR A 199 -3.90 -19.90 8.41
C TYR A 199 -4.92 -19.00 7.72
N CYS A 200 -5.02 -17.75 8.16
CA CYS A 200 -5.91 -16.77 7.56
C CYS A 200 -5.12 -15.63 6.90
N GLU A 201 -5.81 -14.88 6.03
CA GLU A 201 -5.32 -13.59 5.56
C GLU A 201 -5.17 -12.60 6.74
N ARG A 202 -4.24 -11.64 6.63
CA ARG A 202 -4.09 -10.59 7.66
C ARG A 202 -5.39 -9.78 7.74
N ASN A 203 -5.76 -9.37 8.95
CA ASN A 203 -6.95 -8.55 9.21
C ASN A 203 -8.29 -9.21 8.81
N SER A 204 -8.33 -10.53 8.70
CA SER A 204 -9.49 -11.28 8.22
C SER A 204 -9.93 -12.34 9.23
N PHE A 205 -9.91 -12.02 10.53
CA PHE A 205 -10.24 -12.95 11.60
C PHE A 205 -11.06 -12.30 12.72
N ILE A 206 -12.06 -13.02 13.23
CA ILE A 206 -12.79 -12.70 14.45
C ILE A 206 -13.22 -13.96 15.21
N ASN A 207 -13.10 -13.89 16.54
CA ASN A 207 -13.62 -14.85 17.51
C ASN A 207 -14.49 -14.11 18.53
N PHE A 208 -15.75 -14.50 18.67
CA PHE A 208 -16.70 -13.86 19.60
C PHE A 208 -17.71 -14.85 20.15
N ASP A 209 -18.18 -14.58 21.37
CA ASP A 209 -19.31 -15.29 21.99
C ASP A 209 -20.60 -14.52 21.69
N LEU A 210 -21.62 -15.25 21.23
CA LEU A 210 -22.97 -14.75 21.05
C LEU A 210 -23.93 -15.86 21.47
N GLY A 211 -24.82 -15.59 22.43
CA GLY A 211 -25.68 -16.65 22.93
C GLY A 211 -24.85 -17.77 23.58
N PRO A 212 -25.21 -19.05 23.33
CA PRO A 212 -24.44 -20.20 23.73
C PRO A 212 -23.25 -20.50 22.80
N ASN A 213 -23.09 -19.75 21.70
CA ASN A 213 -22.15 -20.08 20.63
C ASN A 213 -20.88 -19.25 20.70
N ASN A 214 -19.73 -19.92 20.61
CA ASN A 214 -18.44 -19.27 20.35
C ASN A 214 -18.16 -19.34 18.84
N TRP A 215 -18.31 -18.21 18.17
CA TRP A 215 -18.11 -18.05 16.74
C TRP A 215 -16.64 -17.83 16.41
N ILE A 216 -16.17 -18.49 15.35
CA ILE A 216 -14.84 -18.32 14.76
C ILE A 216 -15.06 -18.09 13.26
N VAL A 217 -14.67 -16.92 12.78
CA VAL A 217 -14.88 -16.51 11.39
C VAL A 217 -13.57 -15.97 10.84
N PHE A 218 -13.12 -16.49 9.71
CA PHE A 218 -11.92 -16.02 9.05
C PHE A 218 -11.94 -16.21 7.54
N LYS A 219 -11.09 -15.48 6.82
CA LYS A 219 -10.87 -15.69 5.39
C LYS A 219 -9.60 -16.50 5.14
N ASN A 220 -9.69 -17.55 4.33
CA ASN A 220 -8.54 -18.39 3.97
C ASN A 220 -7.55 -17.60 3.11
N LYS A 221 -6.25 -17.87 3.29
CA LYS A 221 -5.21 -17.29 2.44
C LYS A 221 -5.11 -18.07 1.13
N GLU A 222 -5.25 -17.39 -0.01
CA GLU A 222 -4.93 -17.98 -1.31
C GLU A 222 -3.42 -18.28 -1.39
N TRP A 223 -3.07 -19.51 -1.75
CA TRP A 223 -1.70 -19.87 -2.10
C TRP A 223 -1.50 -19.48 -3.57
N LYS A 224 -0.77 -18.40 -3.81
CA LYS A 224 -0.24 -18.04 -5.13
C LYS A 224 1.17 -18.58 -5.30
#